data_AF-A0A2H0B473-F1
#
_entry.id   AF-A0A2H0B473-F1
#
_cell.length_a   1.000
_cell.length_b   1.000
_cell.length_c   1.000
_cell.angle_alpha   90.00
_cell.angle_beta   90.00
_cell.angle_gamma   90.00
#
_symmetry.space_group_name_H-M   'P 1'
#
loop_
_entity.id
_entity.type
_entity.pdbx_description
1 polymer ?
#
loop_
_entity_poly.entity_id
_entity_poly.type
_entity_poly.pdbx_seq_one_letter_code
_entity_poly.pdbx_strand_id
1 'polypeptide(L)'
;MKVTAEVSFVSVKAIQVLNLKHRKIDRPTDVLSFPLDNFIPGPDKIIRLGDIVICRSQARKKRHAISFLIKHAMLHLLGSHHQ
;
A
#
# COMPACT_ATOMS: atom_id res chain seq x y z
N MET A 1 -12.26 -19.25 -3.95
CA MET A 1 -10.91 -18.81 -3.57
C MET A 1 -11.03 -17.48 -2.84
N LYS A 2 -10.42 -17.33 -1.65
CA LYS A 2 -10.49 -16.09 -0.86
C LYS A 2 -9.13 -15.40 -0.88
N VAL A 3 -9.16 -14.08 -1.06
CA VAL A 3 -7.99 -13.22 -1.14
C VAL A 3 -8.17 -12.06 -0.18
N THR A 4 -7.09 -11.60 0.45
CA THR A 4 -7.11 -10.45 1.39
C THR A 4 -5.97 -9.47 1.10
N ALA A 5 -6.27 -8.19 1.21
CA ALA A 5 -5.29 -7.10 1.29
C ALA A 5 -5.64 -6.24 2.51
N GLU A 6 -4.64 -5.78 3.24
CA GLU A 6 -4.85 -4.89 4.39
C GLU A 6 -4.72 -3.42 3.97
N VAL A 7 -5.58 -2.55 4.48
CA VAL A 7 -5.50 -1.11 4.23
C VAL A 7 -5.42 -0.38 5.57
N SER A 8 -4.30 0.30 5.80
CA SER A 8 -4.05 1.06 7.04
C SER A 8 -3.98 2.56 6.74
N PHE A 9 -4.68 3.36 7.54
CA PHE A 9 -4.58 4.82 7.48
C PHE A 9 -3.61 5.32 8.55
N VAL A 10 -2.61 6.11 8.15
CA VAL A 10 -1.52 6.53 9.04
C VAL A 10 -1.26 8.04 9.00
N SER A 11 -0.53 8.52 10.01
CA SER A 11 -0.08 9.91 10.09
C SER A 11 1.04 10.22 9.08
N VAL A 12 1.31 11.51 8.85
CA VAL A 12 2.40 11.98 7.99
C VAL A 12 3.75 11.47 8.47
N LYS A 13 3.99 11.53 9.80
CA LYS A 13 5.24 11.05 10.41
C LYS A 13 5.42 9.55 10.17
N ALA A 14 4.37 8.76 10.36
CA ALA A 14 4.43 7.31 10.15
C ALA A 14 4.74 6.95 8.69
N ILE A 15 4.07 7.56 7.72
CA ILE A 15 4.31 7.23 6.30
C ILE A 15 5.68 7.72 5.82
N GLN A 16 6.21 8.82 6.36
CA GLN A 16 7.57 9.28 6.06
C GLN A 16 8.63 8.29 6.57
N VAL A 17 8.47 7.81 7.82
CA VAL A 17 9.37 6.78 8.38
C VAL A 17 9.35 5.51 7.53
N LEU A 18 8.17 5.07 7.10
CA LEU A 18 8.04 3.90 6.22
C LEU A 18 8.68 4.14 4.84
N ASN A 19 8.46 5.32 4.24
CA ASN A 19 9.03 5.67 2.95
C ASN A 19 10.56 5.73 2.99
N LEU A 20 11.12 6.27 4.08
CA LEU A 20 12.57 6.27 4.31
C LEU A 20 13.09 4.84 4.48
N LYS A 21 12.45 4.04 5.33
CA LYS A 21 12.89 2.67 5.63
C LYS A 21 12.94 1.80 4.37
N HIS A 22 11.86 1.79 3.59
CA HIS A 22 11.64 0.84 2.50
C HIS A 22 12.04 1.37 1.11
N ARG A 23 11.96 2.69 0.86
CA ARG A 23 12.31 3.29 -0.44
C ARG A 23 13.56 4.17 -0.40
N LYS A 24 14.14 4.41 0.79
CA LYS A 24 15.27 5.33 1.02
C LYS A 24 14.95 6.78 0.64
N ILE A 25 13.68 7.18 0.80
CA ILE A 25 13.21 8.53 0.49
C ILE A 25 12.71 9.19 1.77
N ASP A 26 13.44 10.17 2.30
CA ASP A 26 13.07 10.93 3.50
C ASP A 26 12.05 12.04 3.20
N ARG A 27 10.86 11.65 2.72
CA ARG A 27 9.72 12.55 2.56
C ARG A 27 8.40 11.79 2.69
N PRO A 28 7.32 12.43 3.16
CA PRO A 28 6.02 11.77 3.20
C PRO A 28 5.46 11.53 1.79
N THR A 29 4.78 10.42 1.60
CA THR A 29 3.97 10.13 0.41
C THR A 29 2.50 9.94 0.82
N ASP A 30 1.61 9.83 -0.15
CA ASP A 30 0.18 9.61 0.04
C ASP A 30 -0.20 8.13 0.13
N VAL A 31 0.55 7.25 -0.55
CA VAL A 31 0.37 5.80 -0.49
C VAL A 31 1.70 5.04 -0.59
N LEU A 32 1.79 3.90 0.08
CA LEU A 32 2.80 2.85 -0.08
C LEU A 32 2.10 1.49 -0.21
N SER A 33 2.67 0.59 -0.99
CA SER A 33 2.20 -0.80 -1.13
C SER A 33 3.33 -1.76 -0.79
N PHE A 34 3.01 -2.81 -0.03
CA PHE A 34 3.94 -3.84 0.43
C PHE A 34 3.41 -5.20 -0.01
N PRO A 35 3.77 -5.67 -1.23
CA PRO A 35 3.32 -6.97 -1.72
C PRO A 35 3.91 -8.12 -0.92
N LEU A 36 3.14 -9.19 -0.77
CA LEU A 36 3.63 -10.50 -0.35
C LEU A 36 3.92 -11.37 -1.58
N ASP A 37 5.03 -12.09 -1.55
CA ASP A 37 5.48 -12.87 -2.70
C ASP A 37 4.60 -14.11 -2.98
N ASN A 38 4.58 -14.52 -4.24
CA ASN A 38 4.15 -15.84 -4.75
C ASN A 38 2.67 -16.22 -4.63
N PHE A 39 1.78 -15.35 -4.14
CA PHE A 39 0.32 -15.60 -4.05
C PHE A 39 -0.05 -16.98 -3.45
N ILE A 40 0.76 -17.47 -2.51
CA ILE A 40 0.59 -18.79 -1.93
C ILE A 40 -0.53 -18.74 -0.87
N PRO A 41 -1.54 -19.63 -0.93
CA PRO A 41 -2.54 -19.72 0.12
C PRO A 41 -1.92 -20.11 1.46
N GLY A 42 -2.31 -19.44 2.54
CA GLY A 42 -1.96 -19.86 3.89
C GLY A 42 -2.67 -21.15 4.32
N PRO A 43 -2.42 -21.66 5.54
CA PRO A 43 -3.10 -22.84 6.09
C PRO A 43 -4.65 -22.72 6.12
N ASP A 44 -5.14 -21.49 6.18
CA ASP A 44 -6.57 -21.13 6.12
C ASP A 44 -7.12 -21.05 4.69
N LYS A 45 -6.32 -21.41 3.68
CA LYS A 45 -6.63 -21.32 2.25
C LYS A 45 -6.91 -19.89 1.77
N ILE A 46 -6.40 -18.87 2.47
CA ILE A 46 -6.51 -17.46 2.09
C ILE A 46 -5.18 -16.99 1.48
N ILE A 47 -5.26 -16.41 0.29
CA ILE A 47 -4.13 -15.73 -0.35
C ILE A 47 -4.06 -14.30 0.22
N ARG A 48 -2.91 -13.92 0.77
CA ARG A 48 -2.65 -12.58 1.30
C ARG A 48 -1.82 -11.82 0.27
N LEU A 49 -2.35 -10.70 -0.23
CA LEU A 49 -1.67 -9.85 -1.22
C LEU A 49 -0.64 -8.91 -0.57
N GLY A 50 -0.83 -8.59 0.70
CA GLY A 50 0.01 -7.65 1.45
C GLY A 50 -0.76 -6.39 1.86
N ASP A 51 0.00 -5.30 2.05
CA ASP A 51 -0.47 -4.12 2.77
C ASP A 51 -0.48 -2.87 1.89
N ILE A 52 -1.50 -2.03 2.09
CA ILE A 52 -1.65 -0.70 1.50
C ILE A 52 -1.69 0.31 2.63
N VAL A 53 -0.70 1.21 2.68
CA VAL A 53 -0.59 2.23 3.73
C VAL A 53 -0.89 3.60 3.14
N ILE A 54 -1.94 4.26 3.62
CA ILE A 54 -2.43 5.54 3.07
C ILE A 54 -2.34 6.65 4.11
N CYS A 55 -1.80 7.81 3.71
CA CYS A 55 -1.83 9.02 4.51
C CYS A 55 -2.88 10.01 3.96
N ARG A 56 -4.03 10.13 4.65
CA ARG A 56 -5.16 10.96 4.19
C ARG A 56 -4.82 12.43 3.99
N SER A 57 -3.97 12.99 4.86
CA SER A 57 -3.54 14.39 4.73
C SER A 57 -2.66 14.62 3.51
N GLN A 58 -1.81 13.66 3.14
CA GLN A 58 -0.98 13.74 1.94
C GLN A 58 -1.80 13.51 0.67
N ALA A 59 -2.74 12.56 0.70
CA ALA A 59 -3.71 12.35 -0.38
C ALA A 59 -4.51 13.63 -0.68
N ARG A 60 -5.00 14.31 0.38
CA ARG A 60 -5.70 15.60 0.25
C ARG A 60 -4.81 16.69 -0.37
N LYS A 61 -3.55 16.84 0.08
CA LYS A 61 -2.61 17.82 -0.49
C LYS A 61 -2.40 17.61 -1.99
N LYS A 62 -2.31 16.35 -2.43
CA LYS A 62 -2.17 15.97 -3.84
C LYS A 62 -3.50 15.90 -4.60
N ARG A 63 -4.64 16.16 -3.94
CA ARG A 63 -6.00 16.02 -4.49
C ARG A 63 -6.30 14.63 -5.07
N HIS A 64 -5.68 13.59 -4.50
CA HIS A 64 -5.94 12.21 -4.88
C HIS A 64 -7.11 11.64 -4.08
N ALA A 65 -8.08 11.05 -4.80
CA ALA A 65 -9.17 10.31 -4.18
C ALA A 65 -8.62 9.01 -3.56
N ILE A 66 -9.16 8.62 -2.40
CA ILE A 66 -8.76 7.38 -1.72
C ILE A 66 -9.02 6.15 -2.61
N SER A 67 -10.13 6.15 -3.36
CA SER A 67 -10.46 5.08 -4.31
C SER A 67 -9.41 4.93 -5.42
N PHE A 68 -8.86 6.04 -5.90
CA PHE A 68 -7.76 6.04 -6.87
C PHE A 68 -6.49 5.42 -6.26
N LEU A 69 -6.13 5.82 -5.03
CA LEU A 69 -4.95 5.29 -4.33
C LEU A 69 -5.08 3.79 -4.04
N ILE A 70 -6.26 3.32 -3.61
CA ILE A 70 -6.51 1.89 -3.39
C ILE A 70 -6.40 1.13 -4.72
N LYS A 71 -7.02 1.61 -5.79
CA LYS A 71 -6.91 0.97 -7.12
C LYS A 71 -5.45 0.89 -7.58
N HIS A 72 -4.72 1.99 -7.48
CA HIS A 72 -3.31 2.06 -7.87
C HIS A 72 -2.45 1.09 -7.03
N ALA A 73 -2.59 1.12 -5.70
CA ALA A 73 -1.83 0.25 -4.81
C ALA A 73 -2.18 -1.24 -4.98
N MET A 74 -3.44 -1.58 -5.23
CA MET A 74 -3.86 -2.95 -5.54
C MET A 74 -3.19 -3.48 -6.81
N LEU A 75 -3.02 -2.65 -7.85
CA LEU A 75 -2.29 -3.06 -9.06
C LEU A 75 -0.82 -3.42 -8.73
N HIS A 76 -0.18 -2.62 -7.87
CA HIS A 76 1.17 -2.93 -7.40
C HIS A 76 1.24 -4.21 -6.56
N LEU A 77 0.24 -4.48 -5.70
CA LEU A 77 0.17 -5.75 -4.96
C LEU A 77 0.02 -6.96 -5.90
N LEU A 78 -0.60 -6.77 -7.05
CA LEU A 78 -0.78 -7.80 -8.08
C LEU A 78 0.42 -7.91 -9.05
N GLY A 79 1.52 -7.21 -8.78
CA GLY A 79 2.73 -7.23 -9.62
C GLY A 79 2.65 -6.36 -10.90
N SER A 80 1.59 -5.57 -11.06
CA SER A 80 1.49 -4.58 -12.13
C SER A 80 2.17 -3.28 -11.70
N HIS A 81 3.48 -3.19 -11.93
CA HIS A 81 4.23 -1.97 -11.66
C HIS A 81 3.99 -0.92 -12.76
N HIS A 82 3.21 0.11 -12.43
CA HIS A 82 3.27 1.38 -13.15
C HIS A 82 4.20 2.31 -12.36
N GLN A 83 5.32 2.70 -12.98
CA GLN A 83 6.35 3.57 -12.38
C GLN A 83 5.78 4.89 -11.83
#